data_AF-A0A1R1IMT5-F1
#
_entry.id   AF-A0A1R1IMT5-F1
#
_cell.length_a   1.000
_cell.length_b   1.000
_cell.length_c   1.000
_cell.angle_alpha   90.00
_cell.angle_beta   90.00
_cell.angle_gamma   90.00
#
_symmetry.space_group_name_H-M   'P 1'
#
loop_
_entity.id
_entity.type
_entity.pdbx_description
1 polymer ?
#
loop_
_entity_poly.entity_id
_entity_poly.type
_entity_poly.pdbx_seq_one_letter_code
_entity_poly.pdbx_strand_id
1 'polypeptide(L)'
;MTQPQELSDLIAAASLLLAVLAILFSVWHQPVMDALKRPTKGIPENLKPTRNALGVAFWSKAFPLMLGGALTFLIFLPEIISIIGEVFTCSPASRRYDAVKAAFLLTQAFAFGLTIYCTVLGGRLLVHWGRAKTGKR
;
A
#
# COMPACT_ATOMS: atom_id res chain seq x y z
N MET A 1 1.09 -24.62 14.54
CA MET A 1 2.43 -24.40 15.14
C MET A 1 3.42 -24.29 14.01
N THR A 2 3.73 -23.07 13.58
CA THR A 2 4.77 -22.77 12.59
C THR A 2 6.12 -22.99 13.26
N GLN A 3 7.02 -23.75 12.63
CA GLN A 3 8.37 -23.98 13.18
C GLN A 3 9.15 -22.65 13.23
N PRO A 4 10.10 -22.44 14.18
CA PRO A 4 10.84 -21.17 14.29
C PRO A 4 11.57 -20.74 13.01
N GLN A 5 12.02 -21.71 12.22
CA GLN A 5 12.67 -21.49 10.93
C GLN A 5 11.70 -20.85 9.91
N GLU A 6 10.49 -21.40 9.81
CA GLU A 6 9.44 -20.93 8.89
C GLU A 6 9.07 -19.47 9.15
N LEU A 7 8.98 -19.06 10.43
CA LEU A 7 8.65 -17.68 10.78
C LEU A 7 9.76 -16.70 10.38
N SER A 8 11.02 -17.12 10.49
CA SER A 8 12.17 -16.32 10.07
C SER A 8 12.16 -16.09 8.55
N ASP A 9 11.85 -17.13 7.78
CA ASP A 9 11.72 -17.04 6.32
C ASP A 9 10.54 -16.15 5.92
N LEU A 10 9.43 -16.23 6.66
CA LEU A 10 8.24 -15.39 6.46
C LEU A 10 8.55 -13.91 6.66
N ILE A 11 9.33 -13.57 7.69
CA ILE A 11 9.77 -12.19 7.95
C ILE A 11 10.73 -11.71 6.88
N ALA A 12 11.66 -12.56 6.44
CA ALA A 12 12.58 -12.22 5.36
C ALA A 12 11.81 -11.91 4.07
N ALA A 13 10.83 -12.74 3.72
CA ALA A 13 9.96 -12.53 2.56
C ALA A 13 9.12 -11.25 2.71
N ALA A 14 8.50 -11.02 3.86
CA ALA A 14 7.70 -9.82 4.13
C ALA A 14 8.54 -8.54 4.05
N SER A 15 9.76 -8.57 4.59
CA SER A 15 10.69 -7.44 4.56
C SER A 15 11.17 -7.15 3.14
N LEU A 16 11.45 -8.18 2.35
CA LEU A 16 11.82 -8.03 0.94
C LEU A 16 10.69 -7.41 0.12
N LEU A 17 9.45 -7.90 0.30
CA LEU A 17 8.27 -7.35 -0.39
C LEU A 17 8.02 -5.90 0.03
N LEU A 18 8.13 -5.58 1.32
CA LEU A 18 8.04 -4.20 1.81
C LEU A 18 9.12 -3.31 1.18
N ALA A 19 10.37 -3.79 1.08
CA ALA A 19 11.46 -3.05 0.45
C ALA A 19 11.17 -2.76 -1.03
N VAL A 20 10.69 -3.76 -1.77
CA VAL A 20 10.27 -3.58 -3.18
C VAL A 20 9.17 -2.53 -3.28
N LEU A 21 8.13 -2.62 -2.43
CA LEU A 21 7.04 -1.64 -2.40
C LEU A 21 7.54 -0.22 -2.07
N ALA A 22 8.47 -0.09 -1.12
CA ALA A 22 9.05 1.20 -0.75
C ALA A 22 9.87 1.82 -1.89
N ILE A 23 10.65 1.00 -2.63
CA ILE A 23 11.40 1.45 -3.80
C ILE A 23 10.43 1.92 -4.89
N LEU A 24 9.43 1.11 -5.23
CA LEU A 24 8.43 1.46 -6.23
C LEU A 24 7.68 2.74 -5.83
N PHE A 25 7.31 2.86 -4.56
CA PHE A 25 6.69 4.07 -4.02
C PHE A 25 7.60 5.29 -4.21
N SER A 26 8.87 5.20 -3.82
CA SER A 26 9.84 6.28 -3.96
C SER A 26 9.98 6.77 -5.41
N VAL A 27 10.08 5.82 -6.36
CA VAL A 27 10.23 6.13 -7.79
C VAL A 27 8.94 6.71 -8.40
N TRP A 28 7.78 6.22 -7.97
CA TRP A 28 6.50 6.57 -8.59
C TRP A 28 5.75 7.72 -7.91
N HIS A 29 6.11 8.08 -6.68
CA HIS A 29 5.44 9.13 -5.91
C HIS A 29 5.50 10.48 -6.59
N GLN A 30 6.69 10.95 -7.00
CA GLN A 30 6.83 12.27 -7.63
C GLN A 30 6.02 12.41 -8.92
N PRO A 31 6.10 11.49 -9.90
CA PRO A 31 5.27 11.55 -11.10
C PRO A 31 3.76 11.60 -10.82
N VAL A 32 3.30 10.87 -9.80
CA VAL A 32 1.89 10.85 -9.38
C VAL A 32 1.48 12.20 -8.77
N MET A 33 2.34 12.77 -7.92
CA MET A 33 2.13 14.09 -7.34
C MET A 33 2.15 15.20 -8.39
N ASP A 34 3.02 15.11 -9.39
CA ASP A 34 3.08 16.10 -10.47
C ASP A 34 1.86 16.03 -11.38
N ALA A 35 1.33 14.82 -11.63
CA ALA A 35 0.06 14.67 -12.33
C ALA A 35 -1.10 15.34 -11.56
N LEU A 36 -1.10 15.23 -10.23
CA LEU A 36 -2.10 15.87 -9.36
C LEU A 36 -2.00 17.40 -9.32
N LYS A 37 -0.81 17.98 -9.52
CA LYS A 37 -0.63 19.44 -9.57
C LYS A 37 -1.12 20.08 -10.88
N ARG A 38 -1.36 19.28 -11.92
CA ARG A 38 -1.80 19.82 -13.22
C ARG A 38 -3.18 20.48 -13.11
N PRO A 39 -3.38 21.65 -13.76
CA PRO A 39 -4.64 22.36 -13.69
C PRO A 39 -5.79 21.54 -14.28
N THR A 40 -6.88 21.43 -13.53
CA THR A 40 -8.11 20.73 -13.93
C THR A 40 -9.25 21.69 -14.31
N LYS A 41 -8.97 22.99 -14.31
CA LYS A 41 -9.89 24.06 -14.72
C LYS A 41 -9.46 24.58 -16.08
N GLY A 42 -10.40 24.71 -17.01
CA GLY A 42 -10.14 25.20 -18.36
C GLY A 42 -11.16 24.67 -19.37
N ILE A 43 -10.99 25.05 -20.64
CA ILE A 43 -11.81 24.56 -21.75
C ILE A 43 -11.65 23.03 -21.84
N PRO A 44 -12.73 22.23 -21.92
CA PRO A 44 -12.67 20.78 -21.93
C PRO A 44 -11.72 20.18 -22.98
N GLU A 45 -11.60 20.83 -24.15
CA GLU A 45 -10.66 20.48 -25.23
C GLU A 45 -9.20 20.49 -24.74
N ASN A 46 -8.83 21.49 -23.95
CA ASN A 46 -7.48 21.68 -23.40
C ASN A 46 -7.19 20.77 -22.19
N LEU A 47 -8.20 20.09 -21.65
CA LEU A 47 -8.06 19.17 -20.53
C LEU A 47 -7.78 17.72 -20.95
N LYS A 48 -7.92 17.38 -22.25
CA LYS A 48 -7.58 16.04 -22.77
C LYS A 48 -6.15 15.59 -22.42
N PRO A 49 -5.09 16.42 -22.60
CA PRO A 49 -3.72 16.03 -22.22
C PRO A 49 -3.56 15.80 -20.72
N THR A 50 -4.21 16.63 -19.89
CA THR A 50 -4.21 16.49 -18.42
C THR A 50 -4.91 15.20 -17.99
N ARG A 51 -6.03 14.85 -18.63
CA ARG A 51 -6.77 13.61 -18.33
C ARG A 51 -5.99 12.36 -18.72
N ASN A 52 -5.29 12.39 -19.85
CA ASN A 52 -4.42 11.29 -20.25
C ASN A 52 -3.24 11.14 -19.29
N ALA A 53 -2.60 12.24 -18.88
CA ALA A 53 -1.51 12.19 -17.91
C ALA A 53 -1.95 11.64 -16.55
N LEU A 54 -3.13 12.07 -16.06
CA LEU A 54 -3.73 11.53 -14.84
C LEU A 54 -4.07 10.04 -14.99
N GLY A 55 -4.71 9.63 -16.09
CA GLY A 55 -5.06 8.23 -16.33
C GLY A 55 -3.83 7.32 -16.42
N VAL A 56 -2.77 7.77 -17.12
CA VAL A 56 -1.50 7.05 -17.19
C VAL A 56 -0.84 6.99 -15.82
N ALA A 57 -0.78 8.10 -15.06
CA ALA A 57 -0.23 8.08 -13.70
C ALA A 57 -1.00 7.12 -12.78
N PHE A 58 -2.32 7.03 -12.93
CA PHE A 58 -3.13 6.05 -12.20
C PHE A 58 -2.77 4.61 -12.61
N TRP A 59 -2.98 4.25 -13.87
CA TRP A 59 -2.90 2.86 -14.32
C TRP A 59 -1.48 2.30 -14.37
N SER A 60 -0.48 3.13 -14.69
CA SER A 60 0.92 2.66 -14.81
C SER A 60 1.68 2.67 -13.49
N LYS A 61 1.22 3.41 -12.48
CA LYS A 61 2.00 3.66 -11.25
C LYS A 61 1.19 3.45 -9.98
N ALA A 62 0.11 4.20 -9.80
CA ALA A 62 -0.67 4.12 -8.56
C ALA A 62 -1.37 2.76 -8.41
N PHE A 63 -1.98 2.25 -9.49
CA PHE A 63 -2.73 0.99 -9.47
C PHE A 63 -1.85 -0.25 -9.19
N PRO A 64 -0.70 -0.47 -9.87
CA PRO A 64 0.21 -1.56 -9.55
C PRO A 64 0.69 -1.52 -8.09
N LEU A 65 0.94 -0.32 -7.57
CA LEU A 65 1.42 -0.14 -6.19
C LEU A 65 0.32 -0.45 -5.17
N MET A 66 -0.91 -0.01 -5.42
CA MET A 66 -2.08 -0.38 -4.61
C MET A 66 -2.34 -1.88 -4.62
N LEU A 67 -2.30 -2.49 -5.81
CA LEU A 67 -2.53 -3.92 -5.97
C LEU A 67 -1.44 -4.73 -5.29
N GLY A 68 -0.17 -4.37 -5.49
CA GLY A 68 0.98 -5.01 -4.85
C GLY A 68 0.88 -4.95 -3.33
N GLY A 69 0.64 -3.76 -2.77
CA GLY A 69 0.46 -3.60 -1.32
C GLY A 69 -0.72 -4.39 -0.75
N ALA A 70 -1.86 -4.38 -1.44
CA ALA A 70 -3.04 -5.14 -1.03
C ALA A 70 -2.81 -6.65 -1.08
N LEU A 71 -2.16 -7.15 -2.12
CA LEU A 71 -1.84 -8.58 -2.26
C LEU A 71 -0.83 -9.01 -1.19
N THR A 72 0.24 -8.24 -0.97
CA THR A 72 1.19 -8.49 0.12
C THR A 72 0.46 -8.54 1.46
N PHE A 73 -0.47 -7.61 1.71
CA PHE A 73 -1.23 -7.62 2.95
C PHE A 73 -2.12 -8.87 3.10
N LEU A 74 -2.83 -9.24 2.04
CA LEU A 74 -3.71 -10.42 2.00
C LEU A 74 -2.94 -11.74 2.19
N ILE A 75 -1.76 -11.87 1.57
CA ILE A 75 -0.92 -13.08 1.69
C ILE A 75 -0.50 -13.32 3.13
N PHE A 76 -0.13 -12.27 3.85
CA PHE A 76 0.33 -12.37 5.25
C PHE A 76 -0.79 -12.26 6.29
N LEU A 77 -2.02 -11.93 5.87
CA LEU A 77 -3.19 -11.81 6.74
C LEU A 77 -3.46 -13.03 7.63
N PRO A 78 -3.44 -14.29 7.14
CA PRO A 78 -3.68 -15.45 8.01
C PRO A 78 -2.63 -15.55 9.14
N GLU A 79 -1.37 -15.21 8.86
CA GLU A 79 -0.31 -15.26 9.87
C GLU A 79 -0.49 -14.17 10.93
N ILE A 80 -0.92 -12.97 10.53
CA ILE A 80 -1.28 -11.90 11.48
C ILE A 80 -2.38 -12.37 12.43
N ILE A 81 -3.44 -13.00 11.90
CA ILE A 81 -4.57 -13.48 12.70
C ILE A 81 -4.11 -14.56 13.67
N SER A 82 -3.24 -15.48 13.22
CA SER A 82 -2.65 -16.52 14.05
C SER A 82 -1.87 -15.91 15.23
N ILE A 83 -0.93 -15.00 14.95
CA ILE A 83 -0.10 -14.34 15.97
C ILE A 83 -0.95 -13.54 16.96
N ILE A 84 -1.95 -12.80 16.48
CA ILE A 84 -2.85 -12.04 17.35
C ILE A 84 -3.71 -12.99 18.20
N GLY A 85 -4.23 -14.08 17.63
CA GLY A 85 -5.03 -15.07 18.33
C GLY A 85 -4.28 -15.76 19.48
N GLU A 86 -2.97 -15.97 19.32
CA GLU A 86 -2.12 -16.50 20.40
C GLU A 86 -2.07 -15.57 21.62
N VAL A 87 -2.16 -14.25 21.42
CA VAL A 87 -2.17 -13.28 22.52
C VAL A 87 -3.43 -13.41 23.38
N PHE A 88 -4.58 -13.71 22.77
CA PHE A 88 -5.87 -13.84 23.46
C PHE A 88 -6.08 -15.20 24.12
N THR A 89 -5.43 -16.25 23.63
CA THR A 89 -5.61 -17.63 24.09
C THR A 89 -4.58 -18.06 25.14
N CYS A 90 -3.43 -17.39 25.24
CA CYS A 90 -2.42 -17.70 26.25
C CYS A 90 -2.72 -17.07 27.62
N SER A 91 -2.76 -17.94 28.64
CA SER A 91 -2.84 -17.55 30.05
C SER A 91 -1.60 -16.72 30.47
N PRO A 92 -1.75 -15.64 31.28
CA PRO A 92 -0.70 -14.68 31.55
C PRO A 92 0.58 -15.25 32.21
N ALA A 93 0.52 -16.45 32.79
CA ALA A 93 1.63 -17.08 33.50
C ALA A 93 2.73 -17.66 32.59
N SER A 94 2.49 -17.86 31.29
CA SER A 94 3.47 -18.44 30.35
C SER A 94 3.83 -17.52 29.18
N ARG A 95 3.50 -16.22 29.28
CA ARG A 95 3.68 -15.25 28.20
C ARG A 95 5.16 -14.85 28.07
N ARG A 96 5.94 -15.63 27.32
CA ARG A 96 7.27 -15.20 26.84
C ARG A 96 7.10 -14.26 25.66
N TYR A 97 7.73 -13.09 25.75
CA TYR A 97 7.80 -12.15 24.64
C TYR A 97 8.64 -12.73 23.49
N ASP A 98 8.09 -12.67 22.28
CA ASP A 98 8.75 -13.12 21.06
C ASP A 98 9.04 -11.92 20.16
N ALA A 99 10.31 -11.52 20.09
CA ALA A 99 10.76 -10.38 19.29
C ALA A 99 10.55 -10.61 17.77
N VAL A 100 10.54 -11.86 17.32
CA VAL A 100 10.42 -12.24 15.92
C VAL A 100 8.99 -11.96 15.45
N LYS A 101 7.99 -12.40 16.22
CA LYS A 101 6.57 -12.10 15.96
C LYS A 101 6.27 -10.60 16.02
N ALA A 102 6.88 -9.89 16.97
CA ALA A 102 6.72 -8.44 17.10
C ALA A 102 7.28 -7.70 15.86
N ALA A 103 8.48 -8.10 15.39
CA ALA A 103 9.08 -7.54 14.18
C ALA A 103 8.22 -7.82 12.93
N PHE A 104 7.68 -9.03 12.80
CA PHE A 104 6.77 -9.37 11.70
C PHE A 104 5.54 -8.45 11.67
N LEU A 105 4.86 -8.29 12.81
CA LEU A 105 3.70 -7.41 12.92
C LEU A 105 4.04 -5.95 12.60
N LEU A 106 5.24 -5.49 13.00
CA LEU A 106 5.72 -4.14 12.71
C LEU A 106 5.95 -3.93 11.21
N THR A 107 6.64 -4.86 10.54
CA THR A 107 6.85 -4.84 9.08
C THR A 107 5.51 -4.78 8.36
N GLN A 108 4.55 -5.57 8.83
CA GLN A 108 3.22 -5.62 8.24
C GLN A 108 2.41 -4.35 8.47
N ALA A 109 2.57 -3.70 9.63
CA ALA A 109 1.97 -2.39 9.90
C ALA A 109 2.50 -1.32 8.94
N PHE A 110 3.81 -1.33 8.62
CA PHE A 110 4.38 -0.44 7.61
C PHE A 110 3.84 -0.72 6.20
N ALA A 111 3.78 -2.00 5.80
CA ALA A 111 3.22 -2.40 4.51
C ALA A 111 1.75 -1.95 4.36
N PHE A 112 0.96 -2.14 5.42
CA PHE A 112 -0.43 -1.71 5.46
C PHE A 112 -0.58 -0.19 5.39
N GLY A 113 0.23 0.55 6.15
CA GLY A 113 0.26 2.02 6.10
C GLY A 113 0.60 2.56 4.71
N LEU A 114 1.60 1.97 4.04
CA LEU A 114 1.96 2.32 2.67
C LEU A 114 0.82 2.02 1.69
N THR A 115 0.15 0.88 1.85
CA THR A 115 -0.99 0.48 1.02
C THR A 115 -2.17 1.45 1.17
N ILE A 116 -2.51 1.85 2.40
CA ILE A 116 -3.54 2.86 2.67
C ILE A 116 -3.17 4.18 2.00
N TYR A 117 -1.94 4.65 2.20
CA TYR A 117 -1.48 5.91 1.63
C TYR A 117 -1.62 5.91 0.09
N CYS A 118 -1.18 4.83 -0.56
CA CYS A 118 -1.28 4.67 -2.01
C CYS A 118 -2.74 4.61 -2.48
N THR A 119 -3.61 3.96 -1.71
CA THR A 119 -5.04 3.87 -1.99
C THR A 119 -5.71 5.25 -1.91
N VAL A 120 -5.39 6.04 -0.89
CA VAL A 120 -5.88 7.43 -0.75
C VAL A 120 -5.38 8.28 -1.90
N LEU A 121 -4.10 8.17 -2.26
CA LEU A 121 -3.51 8.92 -3.37
C LEU A 121 -4.17 8.56 -4.71
N GLY A 122 -4.36 7.27 -4.98
CA GLY A 122 -5.07 6.77 -6.16
C GLY A 122 -6.51 7.25 -6.20
N GLY A 123 -7.23 7.21 -5.08
CA GLY A 123 -8.59 7.74 -4.95
C GLY A 123 -8.66 9.24 -5.23
N ARG A 124 -7.73 10.04 -4.69
CA ARG A 124 -7.61 11.47 -5.01
C ARG A 124 -7.37 11.70 -6.49
N LEU A 125 -6.57 10.86 -7.13
CA LEU A 125 -6.27 10.96 -8.56
C LEU A 125 -7.48 10.66 -9.44
N LEU A 126 -8.30 9.67 -9.05
CA LEU A 126 -9.58 9.38 -9.71
C LEU A 126 -10.58 10.53 -9.55
N VAL A 127 -10.70 11.11 -8.36
CA VAL A 127 -11.55 12.29 -8.13
C VAL A 127 -11.08 13.47 -8.98
N HIS A 128 -9.76 13.69 -9.06
CA HIS A 128 -9.17 14.77 -9.85
C HIS A 128 -9.41 14.57 -11.36
N TRP A 129 -9.30 13.33 -11.83
CA TRP A 129 -9.63 12.95 -13.20
C TRP A 129 -11.13 13.13 -13.51
N GLY A 130 -12.00 12.77 -12.55
CA GLY A 130 -13.45 12.99 -12.64
C GLY A 130 -13.81 14.47 -12.76
N ARG A 131 -13.20 15.34 -11.94
CA ARG A 131 -13.38 16.80 -12.02
C ARG A 131 -12.89 17.38 -13.35
N ALA A 132 -11.77 16.88 -13.87
CA ALA A 132 -11.26 17.25 -15.19
C ALA A 132 -12.21 16.80 -16.33
N LYS A 133 -13.01 15.75 -16.13
CA LYS A 133 -14.02 15.27 -17.08
C LYS A 133 -15.29 16.11 -17.03
N THR A 134 -15.74 16.53 -15.85
CA THR A 134 -17.03 17.21 -15.68
C THR A 134 -16.98 18.72 -15.90
N GLY A 135 -15.80 19.36 -15.89
CA GLY A 135 -15.67 20.80 -16.14
C GLY A 135 -16.47 21.68 -15.15
N LYS A 136 -16.97 21.09 -14.06
CA LYS A 136 -17.77 21.75 -13.03
C LYS A 136 -17.05 21.59 -11.70
N ARG A 137 -16.99 22.75 -11.02
CA ARG A 137 -16.37 23.10 -9.73
C ARG A 137 -16.08 21.94 -8.78
#